data_AF-A0A937UMB6-F1
#
_entry.id   AF-A0A937UMB6-F1
#
_cell.length_a   1.000
_cell.length_b   1.000
_cell.length_c   1.000
_cell.angle_alpha   90.00
_cell.angle_beta   90.00
_cell.angle_gamma   90.00
#
_symmetry.space_group_name_H-M   'P 1'
#
loop_
_entity.id
_entity.type
_entity.pdbx_description
1 polymer ?
#
loop_
_entity_poly.entity_id
_entity_poly.type
_entity_poly.pdbx_seq_one_letter_code
_entity_poly.pdbx_strand_id
1 'polypeptide(L)'
;MTFPWPAAPPARGVPVTDALVAELAAEAEAGYDVAGRRRRGGRRPLGSAPGEVVPVRLDPELRAALAARAQADHTNASDVIRQALRAYLEVA
;
A
#
# COMPACT_ATOMS: atom_id res chain seq x y z
N MET A 1 15.34 16.22 15.81
CA MET A 1 16.31 15.16 15.47
C MET A 1 15.75 14.39 14.29
N THR A 2 16.50 14.36 13.19
CA THR A 2 16.14 13.82 11.88
C THR A 2 15.93 12.31 11.99
N PHE A 3 14.83 11.78 11.44
CA PHE A 3 14.65 10.34 11.24
C PHE A 3 15.70 9.86 10.23
N PRO A 4 16.72 9.08 10.59
CA PRO A 4 17.54 8.45 9.59
C PRO A 4 16.78 7.19 9.16
N TRP A 5 16.09 7.28 8.03
CA TRP A 5 16.05 6.10 7.17
C TRP A 5 17.52 5.73 6.90
N PRO A 6 17.92 4.45 6.82
CA PRO A 6 19.28 4.10 6.46
C PRO A 6 19.68 4.85 5.18
N ALA A 7 20.97 5.12 4.98
CA ALA A 7 21.48 5.41 3.65
C ALA A 7 20.79 4.43 2.70
N ALA A 8 20.00 4.97 1.76
CA ALA A 8 18.90 4.27 1.12
C ALA A 8 19.24 2.80 0.84
N PRO A 9 18.33 1.82 1.11
CA PRO A 9 18.58 0.44 0.72
C PRO A 9 19.03 0.47 -0.74
N PRO A 10 20.03 -0.35 -1.11
CA PRO A 10 20.59 -0.31 -2.45
C PRO A 10 19.47 -0.14 -3.47
N ALA A 11 19.39 1.05 -4.07
CA ALA A 11 18.39 1.31 -5.08
C ALA A 11 18.57 0.22 -6.15
N ARG A 12 17.45 -0.30 -6.68
CA ARG A 12 17.42 -1.47 -7.58
C ARG A 12 18.69 -1.58 -8.43
N GLY A 13 19.59 -2.50 -8.06
CA GLY A 13 20.86 -2.75 -8.75
C GLY A 13 22.14 -2.71 -7.90
N VAL A 14 22.11 -2.21 -6.66
CA VAL A 14 23.31 -2.23 -5.78
C VAL A 14 23.37 -3.53 -4.95
N PRO A 15 24.50 -4.25 -4.90
CA PRO A 15 24.62 -5.50 -4.15
C PRO A 15 24.64 -5.25 -2.64
N VAL A 16 23.94 -6.10 -1.89
CA VAL A 16 23.98 -6.10 -0.42
C VAL A 16 25.31 -6.71 0.01
N THR A 17 26.11 -5.96 0.78
CA THR A 17 27.42 -6.39 1.28
C THR A 17 27.32 -6.89 2.71
N ASP A 18 28.25 -7.75 3.15
CA ASP A 18 28.31 -8.23 4.54
C ASP A 18 28.51 -7.09 5.55
N ALA A 19 29.23 -6.03 5.13
CA ALA A 19 29.42 -4.83 5.94
C ALA A 19 28.08 -4.11 6.18
N LEU A 20 27.24 -3.99 5.15
CA LEU A 20 25.89 -3.41 5.27
C LEU A 20 25.01 -4.26 6.19
N VAL A 21 25.13 -5.59 6.11
CA VAL A 21 24.40 -6.50 7.01
C VAL A 21 24.83 -6.31 8.47
N ALA A 22 26.13 -6.22 8.73
CA ALA A 22 26.66 -6.02 10.08
C ALA A 22 26.26 -4.67 10.68
N GLU A 23 26.26 -3.60 9.87
CA GLU A 23 25.80 -2.26 10.27
C GLU A 23 24.32 -2.28 10.66
N LEU A 24 23.47 -2.86 9.80
CA LEU A 24 22.03 -2.96 10.07
C LEU A 24 21.72 -3.85 11.28
N ALA A 25 22.52 -4.89 11.52
CA ALA A 25 22.38 -5.74 12.70
C ALA A 25 22.72 -4.99 14.00
N ALA A 26 23.81 -4.23 14.01
CA ALA A 26 24.19 -3.41 15.17
C ALA A 26 23.15 -2.32 15.47
N GLU A 27 22.56 -1.70 14.44
CA GLU A 27 21.48 -0.73 14.59
C GLU A 27 20.21 -1.38 15.19
N ALA A 28 19.88 -2.60 14.78
CA ALA A 28 18.74 -3.33 15.32
C ALA A 28 18.93 -3.69 16.81
N GLU A 29 20.12 -4.16 17.19
CA GLU A 29 20.46 -4.50 18.59
C GLU A 29 20.54 -3.26 19.50
N ALA A 30 20.91 -2.09 18.98
CA ALA A 30 20.91 -0.84 19.73
C ALA A 30 19.49 -0.41 20.16
N GLY A 31 18.45 -0.88 19.46
CA GLY A 31 17.05 -0.63 19.78
C GLY A 31 16.57 0.77 19.41
N TYR A 32 15.26 0.90 19.17
CA TYR A 32 14.63 2.17 18.81
C TYR A 32 13.77 2.71 19.96
N ASP A 33 13.84 4.02 20.22
CA ASP A 33 12.90 4.69 21.12
C ASP A 33 11.49 4.71 20.51
N VAL A 34 10.62 3.86 21.06
CA VAL A 34 9.22 3.73 20.66
C VAL A 34 8.31 4.75 21.34
N ALA A 35 8.75 5.39 22.43
CA ALA A 35 7.93 6.33 23.21
C ALA A 35 7.75 7.67 22.48
N GLY A 36 8.76 8.10 21.71
CA GLY A 36 8.69 9.31 20.86
C GLY A 36 7.97 9.12 19.53
N ARG A 37 7.61 7.88 19.15
CA ARG A 37 6.96 7.62 17.86
C ARG A 37 5.46 7.91 17.96
N ARG A 38 5.01 8.97 17.29
CA ARG A 38 3.57 9.19 17.04
C ARG A 38 2.99 7.93 16.40
N ARG A 39 1.90 7.40 16.96
CA ARG A 39 1.06 6.42 16.26
C ARG A 39 0.74 7.02 14.90
N ARG A 40 1.23 6.41 13.82
CA ARG A 40 0.64 6.66 12.50
C ARG A 40 -0.84 6.35 12.66
N GLY A 41 -1.69 7.36 12.42
CA GLY A 41 -3.12 7.14 12.34
C GLY A 41 -3.40 5.94 11.43
N GLY A 42 -4.48 5.23 11.69
CA GLY A 42 -4.90 4.10 10.88
C GLY A 42 -4.99 4.45 9.40
N ARG A 43 -5.22 3.42 8.56
CA ARG A 43 -5.37 3.60 7.11
C ARG A 43 -6.38 4.73 6.85
N ARG A 44 -6.02 5.67 5.97
CA ARG A 44 -6.88 6.82 5.67
C ARG A 44 -8.27 6.31 5.25
N PRO A 45 -9.36 6.94 5.75
CA PRO A 45 -10.72 6.55 5.39
C PRO A 45 -10.94 6.73 3.88
N LEU A 46 -11.83 5.93 3.32
CA LEU A 46 -12.21 5.99 1.92
C LEU A 46 -13.45 6.91 1.81
N GLY A 47 -13.24 8.22 1.99
CA GLY A 47 -14.32 9.22 2.12
C GLY A 47 -14.49 9.69 3.56
N SER A 48 -15.73 9.87 4.01
CA SER A 48 -16.07 10.35 5.36
C SER A 48 -15.94 9.29 6.46
N ALA A 49 -15.83 8.00 6.08
CA ALA A 49 -15.78 6.87 6.99
C ALA A 49 -14.81 5.77 6.47
N PRO A 50 -14.42 4.80 7.32
CA PRO A 50 -13.75 3.59 6.85
C PRO A 50 -14.57 2.88 5.76
N GLY A 51 -13.91 2.32 4.76
CA GLY A 51 -14.60 1.55 3.74
C GLY A 51 -15.16 0.24 4.30
N GLU A 52 -16.43 -0.04 4.01
CA GLU A 52 -17.07 -1.32 4.30
C GLU A 52 -16.83 -2.32 3.15
N VAL A 53 -16.65 -3.60 3.47
CA VAL A 53 -16.46 -4.67 2.47
C VAL A 53 -17.81 -5.33 2.19
N VAL A 54 -18.31 -5.14 0.97
CA VAL A 54 -19.53 -5.78 0.47
C VAL A 54 -19.13 -6.96 -0.45
N PRO A 55 -19.43 -8.22 -0.10
CA PRO A 55 -19.15 -9.35 -0.98
C PRO A 55 -20.12 -9.38 -2.16
N VAL A 56 -19.59 -9.46 -3.39
CA VAL A 56 -20.37 -9.52 -4.64
C VAL A 56 -20.02 -10.79 -5.41
N ARG A 57 -21.02 -11.49 -5.92
CA ARG A 57 -20.84 -12.64 -6.82
C ARG A 57 -20.71 -12.13 -8.26
N LEU A 58 -19.59 -12.45 -8.89
CA LEU A 58 -19.33 -12.16 -10.30
C LEU A 58 -19.20 -13.48 -11.04
N ASP A 59 -19.78 -13.56 -12.23
CA ASP A 59 -19.48 -14.66 -13.14
C ASP A 59 -18.00 -14.59 -13.59
N PRO A 60 -17.43 -15.71 -14.07
CA PRO A 60 -16.02 -15.78 -14.44
C PRO A 60 -15.62 -14.80 -15.56
N GLU A 61 -16.52 -14.55 -16.51
CA GLU A 61 -16.25 -13.68 -17.66
C GLU A 61 -16.17 -12.22 -17.22
N LEU A 62 -17.13 -11.78 -16.40
CA LEU A 62 -17.14 -10.44 -15.82
C LEU A 62 -15.94 -10.22 -14.90
N ARG A 63 -15.55 -11.24 -14.13
CA ARG A 63 -14.32 -11.18 -13.31
C ARG A 63 -13.07 -11.00 -14.17
N ALA A 64 -12.98 -11.70 -15.31
CA ALA A 64 -11.86 -11.56 -16.24
C ALA A 64 -11.83 -10.18 -16.89
N ALA A 65 -12.98 -9.67 -17.35
CA ALA A 65 -13.11 -8.32 -17.91
C ALA A 65 -12.71 -7.23 -16.91
N LEU A 66 -13.12 -7.37 -15.65
CA LEU A 66 -12.73 -6.47 -14.56
C LEU A 66 -11.21 -6.46 -14.34
N ALA A 67 -10.58 -7.64 -14.34
CA ALA A 67 -9.13 -7.76 -14.17
C ALA A 67 -8.37 -7.11 -15.35
N ALA A 68 -8.82 -7.34 -16.58
CA ALA A 68 -8.25 -6.72 -17.77
C ALA A 68 -8.36 -5.19 -17.72
N ARG A 69 -9.51 -4.66 -17.29
CA ARG A 69 -9.70 -3.21 -17.13
C ARG A 69 -8.80 -2.62 -16.05
N ALA A 70 -8.71 -3.26 -14.89
CA ALA A 70 -7.84 -2.82 -13.81
C ALA A 70 -6.36 -2.76 -14.25
N GLN A 71 -5.93 -3.76 -15.04
CA GLN A 71 -4.58 -3.78 -15.61
C GLN A 71 -4.35 -2.64 -16.60
N ALA A 72 -5.31 -2.38 -17.52
CA ALA A 72 -5.22 -1.30 -18.49
C ALA A 72 -5.17 0.08 -17.85
N ASP A 73 -5.95 0.29 -16.78
CA ASP A 73 -6.03 1.56 -16.06
C ASP A 73 -4.95 1.71 -14.97
N HIS A 74 -4.01 0.74 -14.88
CA HIS A 74 -2.98 0.67 -13.83
C HIS A 74 -3.53 0.84 -12.40
N THR A 75 -4.71 0.25 -12.15
CA THR A 75 -5.45 0.38 -10.88
C THR A 75 -5.84 -1.00 -10.34
N ASN A 76 -6.62 -1.04 -9.26
CA ASN A 76 -7.16 -2.28 -8.71
C ASN A 76 -8.64 -2.48 -9.06
N ALA A 77 -9.09 -3.73 -8.97
CA ALA A 77 -10.47 -4.12 -9.25
C ALA A 77 -11.51 -3.32 -8.43
N SER A 78 -11.21 -3.02 -7.16
CA SER A 78 -12.12 -2.26 -6.30
C SER A 78 -12.28 -0.79 -6.74
N ASP A 79 -11.23 -0.19 -7.28
CA ASP A 79 -11.29 1.17 -7.84
C ASP A 79 -12.11 1.21 -9.12
N VAL A 80 -11.94 0.23 -10.02
CA VAL A 80 -12.77 0.11 -11.22
C VAL A 80 -14.24 -0.08 -10.85
N ILE A 81 -14.55 -0.97 -9.89
CA ILE A 81 -15.93 -1.18 -9.40
C ILE A 81 -16.50 0.13 -8.84
N ARG A 82 -15.76 0.84 -7.99
CA ARG A 82 -16.23 2.11 -7.41
C ARG A 82 -16.47 3.18 -8.47
N GLN A 83 -15.58 3.29 -9.46
CA GLN A 83 -15.77 4.23 -10.57
C GLN A 83 -17.00 3.89 -11.40
N ALA A 84 -17.21 2.61 -11.73
CA ALA A 84 -18.39 2.14 -12.44
C ALA A 84 -19.68 2.42 -11.66
N LEU A 85 -19.69 2.17 -10.34
CA LEU A 85 -20.84 2.47 -9.49
C LEU A 85 -21.12 3.98 -9.40
N ARG A 86 -20.10 4.82 -9.26
CA ARG A 86 -20.25 6.29 -9.28
C ARG A 86 -20.84 6.78 -10.61
N ALA A 87 -20.33 6.27 -11.73
CA ALA A 87 -20.82 6.62 -13.05
C ALA A 87 -22.26 6.12 -13.29
N TYR A 88 -22.58 4.91 -12.84
CA TYR A 88 -23.91 4.30 -12.99
C TYR A 88 -24.98 4.96 -12.11
N LEU A 89 -24.61 5.34 -10.88
CA LEU A 89 -25.52 5.98 -9.92
C LEU A 89 -25.52 7.51 -10.01
N GLU A 90 -24.70 8.10 -10.88
CA GLU A 90 -24.51 9.54 -11.02
C GLU A 90 -24.11 10.23 -9.70
N VAL A 91 -23.26 9.56 -8.90
CA VAL A 91 -22.76 10.07 -7.61
C VAL A 91 -21.28 10.44 -7.72
N ALA A 92 -20.92 11.66 -7.30
CA ALA A 92 -19.56 12.20 -7.29
C ALA A 92 -18.70 11.64 -6.14
#